data_AF-A0A9W7WE52-F1
#
_entry.id   AF-A0A9W7WE52-F1
#
_cell.length_a   1.000
_cell.length_b   1.000
_cell.length_c   1.000
_cell.angle_alpha   90.00
_cell.angle_beta   90.00
_cell.angle_gamma   90.00
#
_symmetry.space_group_name_H-M   'P 1'
#
loop_
_entity.id
_entity.type
_entity.pdbx_description
1 polymer ?
#
loop_
_entity_poly.entity_id
_entity_poly.type
_entity_poly.pdbx_seq_one_letter_code
_entity_poly.pdbx_strand_id
1 'polypeptide(L)'
;ATDHQNPATKQKQPVTSAFKLVIYEQENFQGRCHELTGPCNNLQEAGVEKVGSILVPCGPWVGYEQPGCKGEQYVFEKGEYPRWDAWTNSRRSDCIFAFRPIKVDSQEHKIVLYENPSFAGRKIEIIDDDVPSFHAHGYHEKVSSVRVQCGTWVGYQYPGYRGYQYLFEKGEYKECSEFGAVLPQIQSVRRIRDMQWHQRGAFHPSN
;
A
#
# COMPACT_ATOMS: atom_id res chain seq x y z
N ALA A 1 -11.82 -42.53 -41.17
CA ALA A 1 -11.59 -42.25 -39.75
C ALA A 1 -10.72 -41.00 -39.68
N THR A 2 -11.34 -39.86 -39.43
CA THR A 2 -10.71 -38.54 -39.42
C THR A 2 -10.20 -38.23 -38.01
N ASP A 3 -8.88 -38.10 -37.87
CA ASP A 3 -8.22 -37.66 -36.64
C ASP A 3 -8.48 -36.17 -36.39
N HIS A 4 -9.18 -35.87 -35.30
CA HIS A 4 -9.30 -34.52 -34.77
C HIS A 4 -8.17 -34.27 -33.78
N GLN A 5 -7.12 -33.55 -34.22
CA GLN A 5 -6.16 -32.93 -33.32
C GLN A 5 -6.79 -31.68 -32.66
N ASN A 6 -7.04 -31.76 -31.36
CA ASN A 6 -7.37 -30.62 -30.53
C ASN A 6 -6.18 -29.65 -30.46
N PRO A 7 -6.35 -28.34 -30.68
CA PRO A 7 -5.27 -27.38 -30.46
C PRO A 7 -5.06 -27.21 -28.95
N ALA A 8 -3.85 -27.53 -28.50
CA ALA A 8 -3.41 -27.30 -27.13
C ALA A 8 -3.57 -25.81 -26.77
N THR A 9 -4.41 -25.53 -25.78
CA THR A 9 -4.47 -24.24 -25.08
C THR A 9 -3.09 -23.94 -24.50
N LYS A 10 -2.34 -23.03 -25.14
CA LYS A 10 -1.18 -22.39 -24.53
C LYS A 10 -1.68 -21.60 -23.32
N GLN A 11 -1.56 -22.19 -22.12
CA GLN A 11 -1.62 -21.43 -20.88
C GLN A 11 -0.53 -20.36 -20.97
N LYS A 12 -0.94 -19.10 -21.14
CA LYS A 12 -0.06 -17.96 -20.92
C LYS A 12 0.31 -18.01 -19.44
N GLN A 13 1.53 -18.46 -19.14
CA GLN A 13 2.15 -18.23 -17.85
C GLN A 13 2.05 -16.72 -17.55
N PRO A 14 1.59 -16.31 -16.35
CA PRO A 14 1.57 -14.91 -16.01
C PRO A 14 3.03 -14.45 -15.98
N VAL A 15 3.37 -13.53 -16.89
CA VAL A 15 4.63 -12.82 -16.83
C VAL A 15 4.55 -12.02 -15.54
N THR A 16 5.23 -12.45 -14.48
CA THR A 16 5.43 -11.62 -13.30
C THR A 16 6.15 -10.38 -13.78
N SER A 17 5.42 -9.30 -14.01
CA SER A 17 6.02 -8.00 -14.31
C SER A 17 6.93 -7.66 -13.15
N ALA A 18 8.23 -7.57 -13.41
CA ALA A 18 9.20 -7.20 -12.39
C ALA A 18 8.80 -5.84 -11.79
N PHE A 19 8.83 -5.74 -10.46
CA PHE A 19 8.62 -4.47 -9.77
C PHE A 19 9.61 -3.43 -10.31
N LYS A 20 9.12 -2.19 -10.47
CA LYS A 20 9.90 -1.07 -10.97
C LYS A 20 9.35 0.23 -10.40
N LEU A 21 10.23 1.01 -9.78
CA LEU A 21 9.99 2.36 -9.28
C LEU A 21 11.17 3.24 -9.70
N VAL A 22 10.90 4.44 -10.18
CA VAL A 22 11.92 5.41 -10.61
C VAL A 22 11.78 6.66 -9.75
N ILE A 23 12.88 7.00 -9.07
CA ILE A 23 12.99 8.18 -8.22
C ILE A 23 13.72 9.26 -9.00
N TYR A 24 13.22 10.49 -8.94
CA TYR A 24 13.86 11.67 -9.50
C TYR A 24 14.21 12.64 -8.37
N GLU A 25 15.39 13.26 -8.43
CA GLU A 25 15.84 14.18 -7.38
C GLU A 25 15.12 15.54 -7.40
N GLN A 26 14.47 15.88 -8.51
CA GLN A 26 13.66 17.09 -8.64
C GLN A 26 12.19 16.74 -8.88
N GLU A 27 11.33 17.73 -8.66
CA GLU A 27 9.91 17.63 -8.98
C GLU A 27 9.69 17.47 -10.50
N ASN A 28 8.51 16.99 -10.88
CA ASN A 28 8.09 16.85 -12.28
C ASN A 28 9.04 16.00 -13.15
N PHE A 29 9.60 14.95 -12.56
CA PHE A 29 10.42 13.93 -13.20
C PHE A 29 11.71 14.48 -13.83
N GLN A 30 12.35 15.43 -13.15
CA GLN A 30 13.57 16.10 -13.60
C GLN A 30 14.80 15.73 -12.75
N GLY A 31 15.99 16.10 -13.24
CA GLY A 31 17.26 15.87 -12.55
C GLY A 31 17.77 14.43 -12.67
N ARG A 32 18.68 14.03 -11.75
CA ARG A 32 19.17 12.66 -11.69
C ARG A 32 18.02 11.71 -11.35
N CYS A 33 18.04 10.53 -11.93
CA CYS A 33 17.06 9.49 -11.64
C CYS A 33 17.72 8.18 -11.20
N HIS A 34 17.01 7.43 -10.36
CA HIS A 34 17.45 6.16 -9.80
C HIS A 34 16.32 5.14 -9.94
N GLU A 35 16.64 3.96 -10.47
CA GLU A 35 15.68 2.88 -10.66
C GLU A 35 15.83 1.83 -9.55
N LEU A 36 14.70 1.48 -8.93
CA LEU A 36 14.60 0.38 -7.98
C LEU A 36 13.76 -0.75 -8.58
N THR A 37 14.29 -1.97 -8.55
CA THR A 37 13.60 -3.21 -8.93
C THR A 37 13.37 -4.16 -7.75
N GLY A 38 13.86 -3.78 -6.57
CA GLY A 38 13.71 -4.50 -5.31
C GLY A 38 13.81 -3.57 -4.10
N PRO A 39 13.82 -4.12 -2.87
CA PRO A 39 13.92 -3.33 -1.65
C PRO A 39 15.19 -2.47 -1.58
N CYS A 40 15.04 -1.27 -1.04
CA CYS A 40 16.13 -0.36 -0.68
C CYS A 40 15.91 0.12 0.75
N ASN A 41 16.80 -0.27 1.68
CA ASN A 41 16.64 0.06 3.10
C ASN A 41 17.15 1.46 3.46
N ASN A 42 17.98 2.07 2.61
CA ASN A 42 18.50 3.42 2.80
C ASN A 42 18.85 4.04 1.44
N LEU A 43 18.08 5.03 1.01
CA LEU A 43 18.26 5.75 -0.24
C LEU A 43 19.60 6.51 -0.31
N GLN A 44 20.10 6.98 0.83
CA GLN A 44 21.37 7.70 0.88
C GLN A 44 22.55 6.78 0.53
N GLU A 45 22.50 5.52 0.97
CA GLU A 45 23.50 4.51 0.58
C GLU A 45 23.42 4.16 -0.92
N ALA A 46 22.25 4.35 -1.53
CA ALA A 46 22.04 4.20 -2.97
C ALA A 46 22.40 5.46 -3.78
N GLY A 47 22.92 6.51 -3.14
CA GLY A 47 23.34 7.76 -3.80
C GLY A 47 22.21 8.74 -4.14
N VAL A 48 21.01 8.51 -3.59
CA VAL A 48 19.85 9.41 -3.72
C VAL A 48 19.88 10.41 -2.56
N GLU A 49 20.11 11.69 -2.88
CA GLU A 49 20.20 12.74 -1.85
C GLU A 49 18.82 13.25 -1.41
N LYS A 50 17.89 13.36 -2.37
CA LYS A 50 16.53 13.84 -2.15
C LYS A 50 15.56 13.15 -3.10
N VAL A 51 14.33 12.93 -2.64
CA VAL A 51 13.21 12.48 -3.47
C VAL A 51 12.38 13.70 -3.86
N GLY A 52 12.41 14.07 -5.13
CA GLY A 52 11.62 15.19 -5.67
C GLY A 52 10.33 14.74 -6.37
N SER A 53 10.40 13.66 -7.13
CA SER A 53 9.24 13.02 -7.77
C SER A 53 9.45 11.53 -7.98
N ILE A 54 8.35 10.77 -8.13
CA ILE A 54 8.37 9.32 -8.25
C ILE A 54 7.48 8.88 -9.41
N LEU A 55 8.00 8.01 -10.27
CA LEU A 55 7.24 7.28 -11.27
C LEU A 55 7.20 5.80 -10.87
N VAL A 56 6.02 5.19 -10.87
CA VAL A 56 5.86 3.75 -10.61
C VAL A 56 5.31 3.05 -11.85
N PRO A 57 6.19 2.53 -12.73
CA PRO A 57 5.75 1.73 -13.88
C PRO A 57 5.13 0.39 -13.47
N CYS A 58 5.71 -0.27 -12.46
CA CYS A 58 5.31 -1.60 -11.97
C CYS A 58 5.34 -1.63 -10.44
N GLY A 59 4.16 -1.59 -9.81
CA GLY A 59 4.01 -1.60 -8.36
C GLY A 59 3.11 -2.74 -7.87
N PRO A 60 2.51 -2.60 -6.68
CA PRO A 60 2.64 -1.48 -5.75
C PRO A 60 3.91 -1.51 -4.89
N TRP A 61 4.28 -0.35 -4.34
CA TRP A 61 5.43 -0.14 -3.46
C TRP A 61 4.99 0.56 -2.17
N VAL A 62 5.76 0.38 -1.09
CA VAL A 62 5.66 1.20 0.11
C VAL A 62 6.98 1.92 0.33
N GLY A 63 6.91 3.24 0.51
CA GLY A 63 8.01 4.10 0.95
C GLY A 63 7.90 4.42 2.44
N TYR A 64 9.04 4.73 3.06
CA TYR A 64 9.13 4.99 4.50
C TYR A 64 9.93 6.26 4.79
N GLU A 65 9.48 7.02 5.79
CA GLU A 65 10.11 8.25 6.27
C GLU A 65 11.51 8.03 6.85
N GLN A 66 11.83 6.83 7.34
CA GLN A 66 13.11 6.54 7.98
C GLN A 66 13.79 5.30 7.36
N PRO A 67 15.14 5.21 7.44
CA PRO A 67 15.88 4.03 7.02
C PRO A 67 15.40 2.75 7.72
N GLY A 68 15.58 1.61 7.06
CA GLY A 68 15.19 0.30 7.60
C GLY A 68 13.68 0.08 7.67
N CYS A 69 12.92 0.74 6.79
CA CYS A 69 11.46 0.62 6.68
C CYS A 69 10.70 1.04 7.97
N LYS A 70 11.00 2.24 8.48
CA LYS A 70 10.41 2.80 9.72
C LYS A 70 9.79 4.18 9.50
N GLY A 71 9.01 4.65 10.47
CA GLY A 71 8.36 5.97 10.43
C GLY A 71 7.08 5.96 9.61
N GLU A 72 6.68 7.14 9.11
CA GLU A 72 5.51 7.29 8.26
C GLU A 72 5.62 6.45 6.97
N GLN A 73 4.50 5.86 6.54
CA GLN A 73 4.40 4.97 5.39
C GLN A 73 3.64 5.65 4.25
N TYR A 74 4.09 5.41 3.01
CA TYR A 74 3.47 5.94 1.80
C TYR A 74 3.27 4.82 0.80
N VAL A 75 2.02 4.54 0.43
CA VAL A 75 1.71 3.50 -0.56
C VAL A 75 1.68 4.10 -1.96
N PHE A 76 2.51 3.55 -2.85
CA PHE A 76 2.61 3.95 -4.25
C PHE A 76 2.05 2.86 -5.14
N GLU A 77 0.95 3.19 -5.83
CA GLU A 77 0.37 2.38 -6.88
C GLU A 77 0.98 2.77 -8.23
N LYS A 78 0.64 2.05 -9.31
CA LYS A 78 1.12 2.40 -10.64
C LYS A 78 0.66 3.82 -11.01
N GLY A 79 1.60 4.70 -11.31
CA GLY A 79 1.27 6.09 -11.64
C GLY A 79 2.44 7.05 -11.53
N GLU A 80 2.09 8.33 -11.62
CA GLU A 80 2.98 9.47 -11.63
C GLU A 80 2.74 10.31 -10.37
N TYR A 81 3.82 10.58 -9.62
CA TYR A 81 3.80 11.38 -8.40
C TYR A 81 4.78 12.56 -8.56
N PRO A 82 4.33 13.69 -9.14
CA PRO A 82 5.21 14.76 -9.60
C PRO A 82 5.82 15.60 -8.47
N ARG A 83 5.28 15.52 -7.24
CA ARG A 83 5.73 16.26 -6.05
C ARG A 83 5.41 15.50 -4.78
N TRP A 84 6.00 15.94 -3.67
CA TRP A 84 5.82 15.28 -2.39
C TRP A 84 4.38 15.23 -1.89
N ASP A 85 3.62 16.29 -2.14
CA ASP A 85 2.22 16.36 -1.74
C ASP A 85 1.28 15.49 -2.57
N ALA A 86 1.79 14.79 -3.59
CA ALA A 86 1.06 13.78 -4.36
C ALA A 86 1.07 12.39 -3.69
N TRP A 87 2.02 12.10 -2.79
CA TRP A 87 2.10 10.80 -2.11
C TRP A 87 1.78 10.81 -0.62
N THR A 88 1.88 11.98 0.03
CA THR A 88 1.49 12.11 1.43
C THR A 88 0.03 12.54 1.59
N ASN A 89 -0.71 11.78 2.40
CA ASN A 89 -2.07 12.12 2.78
C ASN A 89 -2.11 12.87 4.14
N SER A 90 -0.98 13.00 4.82
CA SER A 90 -0.83 13.69 6.10
C SER A 90 -0.27 15.11 5.96
N ARG A 91 0.52 15.36 4.90
CA ARG A 91 1.31 16.59 4.67
C ARG A 91 2.27 16.92 5.84
N ARG A 92 2.74 15.89 6.56
CA ARG A 92 3.60 16.05 7.75
C ARG A 92 5.09 16.04 7.43
N SER A 93 5.48 15.28 6.42
CA SER A 93 6.88 15.05 6.05
C SER A 93 6.97 14.82 4.54
N ASP A 94 8.02 15.36 3.90
CA ASP A 94 8.40 15.07 2.51
C ASP A 94 9.54 14.05 2.42
N CYS A 95 10.05 13.62 3.57
CA CYS A 95 11.15 12.67 3.70
C CYS A 95 10.74 11.25 3.30
N ILE A 96 11.54 10.62 2.44
CA ILE A 96 11.51 9.18 2.18
C ILE A 96 12.95 8.67 2.15
N PHE A 97 13.21 7.58 2.87
CA PHE A 97 14.54 6.99 3.02
C PHE A 97 14.60 5.52 2.66
N ALA A 98 13.48 4.81 2.59
CA ALA A 98 13.46 3.40 2.23
C ALA A 98 12.24 3.06 1.38
N PHE A 99 12.38 2.04 0.53
CA PHE A 99 11.32 1.48 -0.28
C PHE A 99 11.35 -0.04 -0.25
N ARG A 100 10.18 -0.66 -0.35
CA ARG A 100 10.09 -2.08 -0.73
C ARG A 100 8.87 -2.34 -1.62
N PRO A 101 8.95 -3.35 -2.50
CA PRO A 101 7.77 -3.88 -3.16
C PRO A 101 6.75 -4.41 -2.15
N ILE A 102 5.46 -4.25 -2.47
CA ILE A 102 4.35 -4.85 -1.73
C ILE A 102 3.91 -6.10 -2.50
N LYS A 103 3.88 -7.24 -1.81
CA LYS A 103 3.30 -8.46 -2.38
C LYS A 103 1.78 -8.39 -2.21
N VAL A 104 1.05 -8.45 -3.31
CA VAL A 104 -0.41 -8.52 -3.33
C VAL A 104 -0.78 -9.92 -3.84
N ASP A 105 -1.13 -10.82 -2.92
CA ASP A 105 -1.16 -12.27 -3.17
C ASP A 105 -2.51 -12.93 -2.88
N SER A 106 -3.63 -12.22 -3.01
CA SER A 106 -4.96 -12.79 -2.76
C SER A 106 -6.06 -12.15 -3.59
N GLN A 107 -7.00 -12.97 -4.08
CA GLN A 107 -8.24 -12.48 -4.69
C GLN A 107 -9.28 -12.09 -3.64
N GLU A 108 -9.29 -12.82 -2.52
CA GLU A 108 -10.16 -12.57 -1.37
C GLU A 108 -9.48 -11.63 -0.38
N HIS A 109 -10.26 -10.77 0.25
CA HIS A 109 -9.77 -9.79 1.20
C HIS A 109 -10.60 -9.89 2.48
N LYS A 110 -9.93 -10.13 3.61
CA LYS A 110 -10.57 -10.10 4.93
C LYS A 110 -9.66 -9.51 5.99
N ILE A 111 -10.15 -8.45 6.64
CA ILE A 111 -9.49 -7.76 7.75
C ILE A 111 -10.48 -7.59 8.91
N VAL A 112 -9.98 -7.73 10.14
CA VAL A 112 -10.72 -7.48 11.37
C VAL A 112 -9.93 -6.49 12.21
N LEU A 113 -10.54 -5.37 12.56
CA LEU A 113 -9.93 -4.32 13.39
C LEU A 113 -10.61 -4.33 14.76
N TYR A 114 -9.81 -4.19 15.82
CA TYR A 114 -10.24 -4.33 17.20
C TYR A 114 -9.93 -3.08 18.03
N GLU A 115 -10.83 -2.77 18.95
CA GLU A 115 -10.75 -1.63 19.86
C GLU A 115 -9.51 -1.70 20.76
N ASN A 116 -9.23 -2.86 21.35
CA ASN A 116 -8.17 -3.03 22.33
C ASN A 116 -7.03 -3.89 21.78
N PRO A 117 -5.83 -3.81 22.40
CA PRO A 117 -4.72 -4.70 22.06
C PRO A 117 -5.09 -6.18 22.19
N SER A 118 -4.31 -7.05 21.54
CA SER A 118 -4.49 -8.50 21.59
C SER A 118 -5.90 -8.99 21.22
N PHE A 119 -6.53 -8.32 20.23
CA PHE A 119 -7.79 -8.72 19.60
C PHE A 119 -9.01 -8.70 20.53
N ALA A 120 -9.03 -7.74 21.46
CA ALA A 120 -10.09 -7.60 22.45
C ALA A 120 -10.99 -6.38 22.20
N GLY A 121 -12.13 -6.33 22.90
CA GLY A 121 -13.10 -5.23 22.81
C GLY A 121 -14.02 -5.33 21.59
N ARG A 122 -14.62 -4.19 21.21
CA ARG A 122 -15.43 -4.10 20.00
C ARG A 122 -14.56 -4.37 18.76
N LYS A 123 -15.19 -4.88 17.70
CA LYS A 123 -14.52 -5.16 16.43
C LYS A 123 -15.36 -4.72 15.24
N ILE A 124 -14.69 -4.42 14.13
CA ILE A 124 -15.28 -4.29 12.81
C ILE A 124 -14.60 -5.30 11.87
N GLU A 125 -15.42 -6.05 11.14
CA GLU A 125 -14.97 -7.05 10.16
C GLU A 125 -15.33 -6.56 8.77
N ILE A 126 -14.35 -6.55 7.87
CA ILE A 126 -14.48 -6.04 6.51
C ILE A 126 -14.02 -7.13 5.55
N ILE A 127 -14.91 -7.49 4.62
CA ILE A 127 -14.70 -8.57 3.64
C ILE A 127 -14.98 -7.99 2.27
N ASP A 128 -14.00 -8.09 1.37
CA ASP A 128 -14.12 -7.72 -0.04
C ASP A 128 -14.77 -6.35 -0.33
N ASP A 129 -14.63 -5.39 0.59
CA ASP A 129 -15.10 -4.02 0.43
C ASP A 129 -14.05 -2.98 0.87
N ASP A 130 -14.11 -1.78 0.30
CA ASP A 130 -13.35 -0.63 0.77
C ASP A 130 -14.25 0.22 1.66
N VAL A 131 -13.78 0.59 2.86
CA VAL A 131 -14.58 1.33 3.83
C VAL A 131 -14.02 2.75 4.01
N PRO A 132 -14.60 3.78 3.35
CA PRO A 132 -14.14 5.16 3.49
C PRO A 132 -14.50 5.80 4.84
N SER A 133 -15.37 5.18 5.64
CA SER A 133 -15.76 5.67 6.97
C SER A 133 -16.22 4.53 7.88
N PHE A 134 -15.47 4.28 8.96
CA PHE A 134 -15.88 3.33 10.02
C PHE A 134 -17.13 3.81 10.76
N HIS A 135 -17.29 5.12 10.92
CA HIS A 135 -18.47 5.71 11.54
C HIS A 135 -19.76 5.40 10.75
N ALA A 136 -19.68 5.36 9.41
CA ALA A 136 -20.81 4.96 8.57
C ALA A 136 -21.22 3.49 8.77
N HIS A 137 -20.32 2.69 9.35
CA HIS A 137 -20.54 1.28 9.72
C HIS A 137 -20.78 1.12 11.24
N GLY A 138 -21.04 2.21 11.96
CA GLY A 138 -21.32 2.18 13.40
C GLY A 138 -20.12 1.90 14.30
N TYR A 139 -18.90 1.92 13.77
CA TYR A 139 -17.68 1.72 14.54
C TYR A 139 -17.00 3.06 14.81
N HIS A 140 -17.03 3.51 16.06
CA HIS A 140 -16.49 4.81 16.51
C HIS A 140 -15.26 4.67 17.42
N GLU A 141 -14.84 3.44 17.69
CA GLU A 141 -13.77 3.17 18.62
C GLU A 141 -12.39 3.40 18.00
N LYS A 142 -11.38 3.47 18.85
CA LYS A 142 -9.98 3.37 18.44
C LYS A 142 -9.70 2.01 17.78
N VAL A 143 -8.57 1.88 17.11
CA VAL A 143 -8.07 0.61 16.57
C VAL A 143 -6.70 0.34 17.16
N SER A 144 -6.64 -0.63 18.07
CA SER A 144 -5.41 -0.98 18.79
C SER A 144 -4.82 -2.32 18.39
N SER A 145 -5.56 -3.19 17.72
CA SER A 145 -5.04 -4.43 17.13
C SER A 145 -5.80 -4.82 15.87
N VAL A 146 -5.15 -5.56 14.97
CA VAL A 146 -5.67 -5.89 13.64
C VAL A 146 -5.32 -7.34 13.28
N ARG A 147 -6.25 -8.07 12.68
CA ARG A 147 -5.99 -9.35 12.03
C ARG A 147 -6.31 -9.26 10.56
N VAL A 148 -5.33 -9.57 9.72
CA VAL A 148 -5.50 -9.70 8.28
C VAL A 148 -5.47 -11.17 7.93
N GLN A 149 -6.64 -11.74 7.64
CA GLN A 149 -6.75 -13.16 7.30
C GLN A 149 -6.29 -13.41 5.85
N CYS A 150 -6.65 -12.51 4.93
CA CYS A 150 -6.23 -12.52 3.53
C CYS A 150 -6.31 -11.12 2.91
N GLY A 151 -5.57 -10.93 1.81
CA GLY A 151 -5.46 -9.67 1.09
C GLY A 151 -4.46 -8.69 1.71
N THR A 152 -4.23 -7.59 1.00
CA THR A 152 -3.37 -6.49 1.45
C THR A 152 -4.20 -5.21 1.54
N TRP A 153 -4.02 -4.46 2.61
CA TRP A 153 -4.87 -3.31 2.95
C TRP A 153 -4.05 -2.08 3.32
N VAL A 154 -4.66 -0.90 3.16
CA VAL A 154 -4.15 0.36 3.72
C VAL A 154 -5.19 0.94 4.65
N GLY A 155 -4.84 1.08 5.93
CA GLY A 155 -5.62 1.83 6.90
C GLY A 155 -5.21 3.30 6.92
N TYR A 156 -6.15 4.19 7.21
CA TYR A 156 -5.94 5.62 7.24
C TYR A 156 -6.47 6.23 8.53
N GLN A 157 -5.75 7.25 9.03
CA GLN A 157 -6.11 7.94 10.27
C GLN A 157 -7.51 8.57 10.24
N TYR A 158 -7.93 9.12 9.10
CA TYR A 158 -9.19 9.85 8.94
C TYR A 158 -10.10 9.22 7.87
N PRO A 159 -11.40 9.59 7.84
CA PRO A 159 -12.33 9.13 6.81
C PRO A 159 -11.93 9.67 5.43
N GLY A 160 -12.28 8.93 4.39
CA GLY A 160 -11.97 9.25 3.00
C GLY A 160 -10.49 9.03 2.65
N TYR A 161 -9.82 8.07 3.30
CA TYR A 161 -8.44 7.68 3.02
C TYR A 161 -7.41 8.80 3.25
N ARG A 162 -7.58 9.59 4.33
CA ARG A 162 -6.75 10.77 4.65
C ARG A 162 -5.89 10.57 5.90
N GLY A 163 -4.83 11.37 6.03
CA GLY A 163 -3.90 11.31 7.16
C GLY A 163 -2.82 10.26 6.98
N TYR A 164 -2.25 9.80 8.10
CA TYR A 164 -1.25 8.72 8.10
C TYR A 164 -1.79 7.44 7.46
N GLN A 165 -0.92 6.74 6.73
CA GLN A 165 -1.21 5.46 6.08
C GLN A 165 -0.53 4.32 6.85
N TYR A 166 -1.20 3.18 6.94
CA TYR A 166 -0.67 1.98 7.59
C TYR A 166 -0.88 0.78 6.68
N LEU A 167 0.21 0.15 6.25
CA LEU A 167 0.17 -1.06 5.43
C LEU A 167 -0.14 -2.28 6.30
N PHE A 168 -1.18 -3.01 5.92
CA PHE A 168 -1.63 -4.23 6.55
C PHE A 168 -1.51 -5.39 5.56
N GLU A 169 -0.47 -6.20 5.74
CA GLU A 169 -0.26 -7.46 5.03
C GLU A 169 -0.86 -8.62 5.85
N LYS A 170 -1.00 -9.80 5.24
CA LYS A 170 -1.53 -10.99 5.94
C LYS A 170 -0.74 -11.25 7.23
N GLY A 171 -1.44 -11.30 8.36
CA GLY A 171 -0.82 -11.46 9.66
C GLY A 171 -1.68 -10.98 10.82
N GLU A 172 -1.08 -11.01 12.00
CA GLU A 172 -1.67 -10.57 13.25
C GLU A 172 -0.84 -9.40 13.80
N TYR A 173 -1.51 -8.29 14.11
CA TYR A 173 -0.92 -7.09 14.69
C TYR A 173 -1.55 -6.87 16.08
N LYS A 174 -0.85 -7.25 17.15
CA LYS A 174 -1.41 -7.26 18.51
C LYS A 174 -1.47 -5.88 19.15
N GLU A 175 -0.68 -4.94 18.65
CA GLU A 175 -0.58 -3.57 19.14
C GLU A 175 -0.43 -2.57 17.99
N CYS A 176 -0.78 -1.30 18.24
CA CYS A 176 -0.72 -0.28 17.19
C CYS A 176 0.70 0.06 16.71
N SER A 177 1.70 -0.16 17.57
CA SER A 177 3.11 -0.02 17.22
C SER A 177 3.56 -1.04 16.16
N GLU A 178 2.95 -2.23 16.10
CA GLU A 178 3.32 -3.28 15.14
C GLU A 178 2.95 -2.92 13.70
N PHE A 179 1.97 -2.04 13.48
CA PHE A 179 1.65 -1.46 12.17
C PHE A 179 2.16 -0.03 11.99
N GLY A 180 3.02 0.45 12.89
CA GLY A 180 3.71 1.74 12.78
C GLY A 180 2.87 2.96 13.20
N ALA A 181 1.75 2.79 13.88
CA ALA A 181 0.95 3.90 14.37
C ALA A 181 1.45 4.40 15.72
N VAL A 182 1.56 5.73 15.86
CA VAL A 182 1.88 6.40 17.14
C VAL A 182 0.64 6.48 18.04
N LEU A 183 -0.54 6.64 17.43
CA LEU A 183 -1.83 6.66 18.11
C LEU A 183 -2.77 5.63 17.46
N PRO A 184 -3.62 4.93 18.23
CA PRO A 184 -4.51 3.88 17.72
C PRO A 184 -5.74 4.46 16.97
N GLN A 185 -5.52 5.36 16.02
CA GLN A 185 -6.57 6.05 15.29
C GLN A 185 -6.57 5.62 13.83
N ILE A 186 -7.61 4.86 13.44
CA ILE A 186 -7.89 4.47 12.06
C ILE A 186 -9.40 4.65 11.85
N GLN A 187 -9.79 5.34 10.78
CA GLN A 187 -11.20 5.64 10.49
C GLN A 187 -11.64 5.27 9.07
N SER A 188 -10.70 4.83 8.22
CA SER A 188 -11.02 4.24 6.93
C SER A 188 -9.97 3.20 6.54
N VAL A 189 -10.37 2.24 5.71
CA VAL A 189 -9.48 1.22 5.15
C VAL A 189 -9.87 0.93 3.72
N ARG A 190 -8.90 0.62 2.86
CA ARG A 190 -9.14 0.13 1.51
C ARG A 190 -8.22 -1.03 1.20
N ARG A 191 -8.60 -1.83 0.20
CA ARG A 191 -7.74 -2.87 -0.34
C ARG A 191 -6.68 -2.27 -1.25
N ILE A 192 -5.48 -2.84 -1.25
CA ILE A 192 -4.50 -2.65 -2.31
C ILE A 192 -4.78 -3.71 -3.37
N ARG A 193 -5.06 -3.27 -4.59
CA ARG A 193 -5.36 -4.14 -5.71
C ARG A 193 -4.26 -4.01 -6.76
N ASP A 194 -3.68 -5.12 -7.21
CA ASP A 194 -2.85 -5.12 -8.43
C ASP A 194 -3.76 -5.14 -9.67
N MET A 195 -3.45 -4.28 -10.66
CA MET A 195 -4.09 -4.28 -11.99
C MET A 195 -4.00 -5.63 -12.72
N GLN A 196 -3.08 -6.52 -12.34
CA GLN A 196 -3.00 -7.89 -12.88
C GLN A 196 -4.25 -8.72 -12.55
N TRP A 197 -4.86 -8.51 -11.39
CA TRP A 197 -6.01 -9.28 -10.91
C TRP A 197 -7.30 -8.46 -10.86
N HIS A 198 -7.19 -7.13 -10.73
CA HIS A 198 -8.32 -6.22 -10.58
C HIS A 198 -8.27 -5.13 -11.66
N GLN A 199 -8.90 -5.39 -12.82
CA GLN A 199 -8.99 -4.42 -13.92
C GLN A 199 -9.92 -3.23 -13.64
N ARG A 200 -10.72 -3.26 -12.56
CA ARG A 200 -11.61 -2.17 -12.15
C ARG A 200 -11.36 -1.78 -10.69
N GLY A 201 -11.34 -0.48 -10.41
CA GLY A 201 -11.32 0.04 -9.03
C GLY A 201 -9.99 0.62 -8.54
N ALA A 202 -9.12 1.11 -9.44
CA ALA A 202 -8.01 1.97 -9.02
C ALA A 202 -8.56 3.27 -8.42
N PHE A 203 -7.95 3.74 -7.32
CA PHE A 203 -8.28 5.03 -6.74
C PHE A 203 -7.72 6.11 -7.68
N HIS A 204 -8.59 6.68 -8.50
CA HIS A 204 -8.27 7.89 -9.24
C HIS A 204 -8.60 9.08 -8.34
N PRO A 205 -7.61 9.90 -7.93
CA PRO A 205 -7.93 11.20 -7.38
C PRO A 205 -8.72 11.93 -8.47
N SER A 206 -9.98 12.25 -8.18
CA SER A 206 -10.80 13.08 -9.06
C SER A 206 -10.10 14.42 -9.26
N ASN A 207 -9.84 14.78 -10.52
CA ASN A 207 -9.37 16.11 -10.94
C ASN A 207 -10.24 17.23 -10.37
#